data_AF-A0AAC9FCS0-F1
#
_entry.id   AF-A0AAC9FCS0-F1
#
_cell.length_a   1.000
_cell.length_b   1.000
_cell.length_c   1.000
_cell.angle_alpha   90.00
_cell.angle_beta   90.00
_cell.angle_gamma   90.00
#
_symmetry.space_group_name_H-M   'P 1'
#
loop_
_entity.id
_entity.type
_entity.pdbx_description
1 polymer ?
#
loop_
_entity_poly.entity_id
_entity_poly.type
_entity_poly.pdbx_seq_one_letter_code
_entity_poly.pdbx_strand_id
1 'polypeptide(L)'
;MTARTPHKRERLDVAPAALLARLPAIGRVMINSESMGATHERIGSVEKVRIEDGWLVCEGAEHNSRIELAAIASVIVHRTSVMREKSYPRIELRGTDGESIANVTGFEGLEPFDAVLAVFPQGSELAVEERSGSLDERKELEADDTGLEPFAAAERIGGRVRIEFRRPSFWQAWEGDMPAVKPVMGYVNVMRPDFHLHLKGGSVGSWRREDAAGEARFIALTIDGAETGLTVSGAVASFG
;
A
#
# COMPACT_ATOMS: atom_id res chain seq x y z
N MET A 1 -31.90 12.91 -8.63
CA MET A 1 -30.86 12.96 -7.59
C MET A 1 -30.30 14.37 -7.55
N THR A 2 -30.28 15.01 -6.40
CA THR A 2 -29.59 16.30 -6.20
C THR A 2 -28.10 16.10 -6.47
N ALA A 3 -27.47 17.05 -7.18
CA ALA A 3 -26.02 17.01 -7.40
C ALA A 3 -25.29 17.01 -6.06
N ARG A 4 -24.29 16.14 -5.89
CA ARG A 4 -23.40 16.16 -4.72
C ARG A 4 -22.63 17.47 -4.69
N THR A 5 -22.34 17.96 -3.49
CA THR A 5 -21.39 19.05 -3.26
C THR A 5 -20.23 18.46 -2.45
N PRO A 6 -19.13 18.05 -3.10
CA PRO A 6 -18.06 17.33 -2.42
C PRO A 6 -17.45 18.14 -1.26
N HIS A 7 -17.36 17.55 -0.06
CA HIS A 7 -16.57 18.13 1.01
C HIS A 7 -15.07 17.86 0.81
N LYS A 8 -14.22 18.72 1.37
CA LYS A 8 -12.77 18.51 1.39
C LYS A 8 -12.38 17.20 2.08
N ARG A 9 -13.14 16.84 3.12
CA ARG A 9 -13.06 15.55 3.79
C ARG A 9 -14.47 15.13 4.21
N GLU A 10 -14.85 13.90 3.88
CA GLU A 10 -16.17 13.36 4.24
C GLU A 10 -16.11 11.89 4.62
N ARG A 11 -16.98 11.49 5.55
CA ARG A 11 -17.31 10.09 5.79
C ARG A 11 -18.46 9.69 4.88
N LEU A 12 -18.27 8.65 4.08
CA LEU A 12 -19.34 8.09 3.25
C LEU A 12 -20.09 7.02 4.03
N ASP A 13 -21.40 7.16 4.14
CA ASP A 13 -22.29 6.10 4.66
C ASP A 13 -22.67 5.17 3.50
N VAL A 14 -21.72 4.32 3.11
CA VAL A 14 -21.84 3.39 1.99
C VAL A 14 -21.29 2.04 2.38
N ALA A 15 -21.86 0.98 1.82
CA ALA A 15 -21.27 -0.35 1.93
C ALA A 15 -19.88 -0.33 1.25
N PRO A 16 -18.79 -0.70 1.94
CA PRO A 16 -17.43 -0.67 1.37
C PRO A 16 -17.33 -1.44 0.06
N ALA A 17 -17.97 -2.61 -0.02
CA ALA A 17 -18.04 -3.42 -1.24
C ALA A 17 -18.61 -2.65 -2.45
N ALA A 18 -19.66 -1.85 -2.26
CA ALA A 18 -20.32 -1.12 -3.33
C ALA A 18 -19.42 0.00 -3.89
N LEU A 19 -18.69 0.69 -3.00
CA LEU A 19 -17.71 1.70 -3.40
C LEU A 19 -16.49 1.07 -4.08
N LEU A 20 -15.90 0.05 -3.46
CA LEU A 20 -14.66 -0.56 -3.92
C LEU A 20 -14.86 -1.36 -5.22
N ALA A 21 -16.06 -1.85 -5.51
CA ALA A 21 -16.39 -2.42 -6.82
C ALA A 21 -16.24 -1.40 -7.98
N ARG A 22 -16.15 -0.10 -7.68
CA ARG A 22 -15.99 0.96 -8.69
C ARG A 22 -14.53 1.37 -8.93
N LEU A 23 -13.56 0.80 -8.21
CA LEU A 23 -12.14 1.14 -8.39
C LEU A 23 -11.66 1.10 -9.86
N PRO A 24 -12.10 0.14 -10.72
CA PRO A 24 -11.70 0.14 -12.13
C PRO A 24 -12.09 1.40 -12.93
N ALA A 25 -13.10 2.15 -12.46
CA ALA A 25 -13.59 3.34 -13.13
C ALA A 25 -12.88 4.64 -12.72
N ILE A 26 -11.99 4.61 -11.70
CA ILE A 26 -11.27 5.81 -11.22
C ILE A 26 -10.11 6.19 -12.15
N GLY A 27 -9.61 5.24 -12.95
CA GLY A 27 -8.36 5.37 -13.70
C GLY A 27 -7.19 4.78 -12.90
N ARG A 28 -6.00 5.39 -12.99
CA ARG A 28 -4.85 4.94 -12.19
C ARG A 28 -5.03 5.28 -10.71
N VAL A 29 -4.82 4.28 -9.86
CA VAL A 29 -4.85 4.40 -8.41
C VAL A 29 -3.60 3.82 -7.78
N MET A 30 -3.28 4.29 -6.58
CA MET A 30 -2.34 3.64 -5.67
C MET A 30 -3.10 3.01 -4.52
N ILE A 31 -2.94 1.70 -4.33
CA ILE A 31 -3.39 1.00 -3.13
C ILE A 31 -2.19 0.83 -2.22
N ASN A 32 -2.25 1.39 -1.02
CA ASN A 32 -1.18 1.24 -0.04
C ASN A 32 -1.69 0.83 1.34
N SER A 33 -0.80 0.22 2.09
CA SER A 33 -0.93 -0.07 3.52
C SER A 33 0.45 0.00 4.15
N GLU A 34 0.49 0.27 5.45
CA GLU A 34 1.73 0.36 6.22
C GLU A 34 1.61 -0.36 7.56
N SER A 35 2.73 -0.89 8.03
CA SER A 35 2.86 -1.48 9.35
C SER A 35 4.33 -1.68 9.69
N MET A 36 4.68 -1.49 10.96
CA MET A 36 6.01 -1.83 11.51
C MET A 36 7.18 -1.32 10.65
N GLY A 37 7.07 -0.10 10.12
CA GLY A 37 8.12 0.55 9.32
C GLY A 37 8.13 0.20 7.83
N ALA A 38 7.26 -0.68 7.36
CA ALA A 38 7.10 -0.98 5.94
C ALA A 38 5.83 -0.32 5.38
N THR A 39 5.97 0.43 4.27
CA THR A 39 4.87 0.93 3.46
C THR A 39 4.93 0.26 2.09
N HIS A 40 3.86 -0.42 1.70
CA HIS A 40 3.79 -1.19 0.47
C HIS A 40 2.73 -0.61 -0.47
N GLU A 41 3.15 -0.15 -1.65
CA GLU A 41 2.30 0.59 -2.59
C GLU A 41 2.24 -0.11 -3.96
N ARG A 42 1.04 -0.39 -4.47
CA ARG A 42 0.82 -0.82 -5.85
C ARG A 42 0.13 0.30 -6.60
N ILE A 43 0.64 0.67 -7.77
CA ILE A 43 0.25 1.86 -8.53
C ILE A 43 -0.13 1.43 -9.94
N GLY A 44 -1.32 1.83 -10.39
CA GLY A 44 -1.79 1.44 -11.71
C GLY A 44 -3.30 1.35 -11.82
N SER A 45 -3.78 0.80 -12.92
CA SER A 45 -5.21 0.55 -13.14
C SER A 45 -5.62 -0.74 -12.45
N VAL A 46 -6.67 -0.70 -11.64
CA VAL A 46 -7.33 -1.92 -11.17
C VAL A 46 -8.20 -2.42 -12.31
N GLU A 47 -7.85 -3.55 -12.90
CA GLU A 47 -8.59 -4.11 -14.05
C GLU A 47 -9.88 -4.79 -13.60
N LYS A 48 -9.82 -5.48 -12.46
CA LYS A 48 -10.93 -6.26 -11.95
C LYS A 48 -11.02 -6.18 -10.43
N VAL A 49 -12.26 -6.11 -9.95
CA VAL A 49 -12.59 -6.24 -8.53
C VAL A 49 -13.58 -7.39 -8.37
N ARG A 50 -13.34 -8.25 -7.39
CA ARG A 50 -14.24 -9.35 -7.01
C ARG A 50 -14.43 -9.38 -5.51
N ILE A 51 -15.44 -10.13 -5.08
CA ILE A 51 -15.63 -10.47 -3.67
C ILE A 51 -15.53 -11.99 -3.57
N GLU A 52 -14.57 -12.47 -2.78
CA GLU A 52 -14.30 -13.89 -2.56
C GLU A 52 -14.15 -14.10 -1.04
N ASP A 53 -15.00 -14.95 -0.44
CA ASP A 53 -14.94 -15.31 0.98
C ASP A 53 -14.88 -14.12 1.96
N GLY A 54 -15.61 -13.03 1.66
CA GLY A 54 -15.63 -11.82 2.48
C GLY A 54 -14.47 -10.85 2.23
N TRP A 55 -13.57 -11.18 1.30
CA TRP A 55 -12.47 -10.33 0.86
C TRP A 55 -12.80 -9.66 -0.45
N LEU A 56 -12.53 -8.35 -0.53
CA LEU A 56 -12.37 -7.66 -1.80
C LEU A 56 -11.05 -8.12 -2.43
N VAL A 57 -11.08 -8.56 -3.67
CA VAL A 57 -9.89 -8.95 -4.45
C VAL A 57 -9.72 -7.98 -5.60
N CYS A 58 -8.62 -7.23 -5.61
CA CYS A 58 -8.24 -6.30 -6.68
C CYS A 58 -7.15 -6.94 -7.54
N GLU A 59 -7.39 -6.97 -8.85
CA GLU A 59 -6.51 -7.66 -9.81
C GLU A 59 -6.23 -6.79 -11.03
N GLY A 60 -5.12 -7.09 -11.67
CA GLY A 60 -4.65 -6.53 -12.93
C GLY A 60 -3.14 -6.74 -13.04
N ALA A 61 -2.54 -6.32 -14.16
CA ALA A 61 -1.08 -6.37 -14.29
C ALA A 61 -0.38 -5.58 -13.17
N GLU A 62 -0.98 -4.47 -12.72
CA GLU A 62 -0.41 -3.54 -11.75
C GLU A 62 -0.96 -3.74 -10.32
N HIS A 63 -1.96 -4.61 -10.12
CA HIS A 63 -2.61 -4.80 -8.82
C HIS A 63 -2.82 -6.27 -8.48
N ASN A 64 -2.46 -6.64 -7.26
CA ASN A 64 -2.73 -7.94 -6.66
C ASN A 64 -2.88 -7.72 -5.15
N SER A 65 -4.09 -7.35 -4.73
CA SER A 65 -4.38 -7.04 -3.33
C SER A 65 -5.71 -7.61 -2.87
N ARG A 66 -5.80 -7.80 -1.56
CA ARG A 66 -6.98 -8.32 -0.86
C ARG A 66 -7.26 -7.48 0.38
N ILE A 67 -8.52 -7.11 0.57
CA ILE A 67 -8.97 -6.29 1.71
C ILE A 67 -10.19 -6.96 2.33
N GLU A 68 -10.12 -7.25 3.63
CA GLU A 68 -11.24 -7.88 4.34
C GLU A 68 -12.37 -6.86 4.52
N LEU A 69 -13.54 -7.14 3.95
CA LEU A 69 -14.65 -6.18 3.94
C LEU A 69 -15.24 -5.96 5.33
N ALA A 70 -15.32 -7.02 6.14
CA ALA A 70 -15.89 -6.97 7.48
C ALA A 70 -15.06 -6.13 8.47
N ALA A 71 -13.76 -5.94 8.19
CA ALA A 71 -12.89 -5.12 9.01
C ALA A 71 -13.08 -3.62 8.77
N ILE A 72 -13.68 -3.21 7.65
CA ILE A 72 -13.85 -1.80 7.30
C ILE A 72 -15.03 -1.23 8.09
N ALA A 73 -14.72 -0.48 9.15
CA ALA A 73 -15.70 0.19 9.99
C ALA A 73 -16.13 1.55 9.41
N SER A 74 -15.25 2.22 8.66
CA SER A 74 -15.61 3.48 8.01
C SER A 74 -14.80 3.73 6.73
N VAL A 75 -15.44 4.48 5.82
CA VAL A 75 -14.86 4.94 4.57
C VAL A 75 -14.77 6.46 4.62
N ILE A 76 -13.56 6.99 4.51
CA ILE A 76 -13.29 8.43 4.52
C ILE A 76 -12.71 8.86 3.18
N VAL A 77 -13.28 9.89 2.57
CA VAL A 77 -12.74 10.51 1.37
C VAL A 77 -12.02 11.79 1.74
N HIS A 78 -10.79 11.94 1.23
CA HIS A 78 -9.95 13.13 1.36
C HIS A 78 -9.70 13.74 -0.02
N ARG A 79 -9.85 15.06 -0.14
CA ARG A 79 -9.62 15.84 -1.38
C ARG A 79 -8.59 16.96 -1.21
N THR A 80 -7.89 16.99 -0.07
CA THR A 80 -6.98 18.08 0.30
C THR A 80 -5.54 17.85 -0.14
N SER A 81 -5.17 16.63 -0.55
CA SER A 81 -3.80 16.34 -0.94
C SER A 81 -3.48 16.97 -2.28
N VAL A 82 -2.57 17.94 -2.28
CA VAL A 82 -2.02 18.57 -3.47
C VAL A 82 -0.51 18.46 -3.43
N MET A 83 0.10 17.97 -4.51
CA MET A 83 1.55 17.91 -4.70
C MET A 83 1.89 18.45 -6.08
N ARG A 84 2.74 19.48 -6.14
CA ARG A 84 3.15 20.15 -7.38
C ARG A 84 1.95 20.47 -8.28
N GLU A 85 0.97 21.18 -7.71
CA GLU A 85 -0.30 21.61 -8.37
C GLU A 85 -1.27 20.49 -8.75
N LYS A 86 -0.88 19.22 -8.62
CA LYS A 86 -1.74 18.08 -8.89
C LYS A 86 -2.45 17.59 -7.63
N SER A 87 -3.76 17.40 -7.74
CA SER A 87 -4.58 16.83 -6.66
C SER A 87 -4.52 15.31 -6.65
N TYR A 88 -4.44 14.73 -5.45
CA TYR A 88 -4.40 13.28 -5.21
C TYR A 88 -5.50 12.91 -4.21
N PRO A 89 -6.77 12.85 -4.65
CA PRO A 89 -7.85 12.44 -3.77
C PRO A 89 -7.66 11.00 -3.29
N ARG A 90 -8.13 10.71 -2.09
CA ARG A 90 -7.86 9.44 -1.40
C ARG A 90 -9.10 8.90 -0.71
N ILE A 91 -9.37 7.62 -0.89
CA ILE A 91 -10.26 6.82 -0.05
C ILE A 91 -9.41 6.20 1.05
N GLU A 92 -9.79 6.39 2.29
CA GLU A 92 -9.18 5.76 3.46
C GLU A 92 -10.17 4.76 4.05
N LEU A 93 -9.72 3.51 4.21
CA LEU A 93 -10.49 2.43 4.79
C LEU A 93 -10.02 2.22 6.22
N ARG A 94 -10.86 2.54 7.21
CA ARG A 94 -10.50 2.46 8.63
C ARG A 94 -11.13 1.27 9.34
N GLY A 95 -10.36 0.69 10.25
CA GLY A 95 -10.82 -0.32 11.20
C GLY A 95 -11.65 0.28 12.33
N THR A 96 -12.16 -0.59 13.21
CA THR A 96 -12.92 -0.18 14.41
C THR A 96 -12.05 0.52 15.46
N ASP A 97 -10.74 0.28 15.41
CA ASP A 97 -9.72 0.96 16.20
C ASP A 97 -9.43 2.40 15.72
N GLY A 98 -9.98 2.78 14.56
CA GLY A 98 -9.74 4.08 13.93
C GLY A 98 -8.46 4.14 13.10
N GLU A 99 -7.70 3.05 13.04
CA GLU A 99 -6.48 2.94 12.24
C GLU A 99 -6.78 2.65 10.77
N SER A 100 -5.87 3.05 9.88
CA SER A 100 -6.01 2.77 8.45
C SER A 100 -5.67 1.29 8.17
N ILE A 101 -6.60 0.60 7.50
CA ILE A 101 -6.37 -0.74 6.92
C ILE A 101 -5.63 -0.59 5.60
N ALA A 102 -6.15 0.29 4.74
CA ALA A 102 -5.54 0.62 3.45
C ALA A 102 -6.05 1.97 2.95
N ASN A 103 -5.28 2.58 2.05
CA ASN A 103 -5.71 3.76 1.32
C ASN A 103 -5.71 3.50 -0.18
N VAL A 104 -6.65 4.14 -0.88
CA VAL A 104 -6.72 4.18 -2.34
C VAL A 104 -6.61 5.62 -2.80
N THR A 105 -5.48 5.97 -3.42
CA THR A 105 -5.21 7.33 -3.91
C THR A 105 -5.40 7.40 -5.42
N GLY A 106 -6.24 8.31 -5.91
CA GLY A 106 -6.43 8.57 -7.33
C GLY A 106 -5.30 9.42 -7.91
N PHE A 107 -4.79 9.04 -9.08
CA PHE A 107 -3.67 9.71 -9.75
C PHE A 107 -4.10 10.68 -10.85
N GLU A 108 -5.38 10.76 -11.18
CA GLU A 108 -5.89 11.57 -12.30
C GLU A 108 -6.59 12.85 -11.86
N GLY A 109 -6.53 13.17 -10.56
CA GLY A 109 -7.14 14.38 -10.00
C GLY A 109 -8.55 14.17 -9.49
N LEU A 110 -9.22 15.29 -9.14
CA LEU A 110 -10.52 15.28 -8.48
C LEU A 110 -11.66 14.85 -9.42
N GLU A 111 -11.65 15.31 -10.66
CA GLU A 111 -12.77 15.10 -11.59
C GLU A 111 -13.10 13.62 -11.85
N PRO A 112 -12.17 12.75 -12.31
CA PRO A 112 -12.48 11.33 -12.53
C PRO A 112 -12.81 10.61 -11.23
N PHE A 113 -12.17 11.01 -10.13
CA PHE A 113 -12.42 10.44 -8.81
C PHE A 113 -13.84 10.75 -8.31
N ASP A 114 -14.27 12.01 -8.41
CA ASP A 114 -15.60 12.45 -7.97
C ASP A 114 -16.71 11.98 -8.89
N ALA A 115 -16.43 11.77 -10.18
CA ALA A 115 -17.37 11.15 -11.11
C ALA A 115 -17.78 9.74 -10.65
N VAL A 116 -16.83 8.96 -10.12
CA VAL A 116 -17.12 7.65 -9.53
C VAL A 116 -17.94 7.77 -8.25
N LEU A 117 -17.67 8.78 -7.42
CA LEU A 117 -18.39 8.99 -6.16
C LEU A 117 -19.80 9.59 -6.33
N ALA A 118 -20.08 10.19 -7.49
CA ALA A 118 -21.34 10.87 -7.78
C ALA A 118 -22.58 9.98 -7.64
N VAL A 119 -22.44 8.66 -7.76
CA VAL A 119 -23.54 7.69 -7.63
C VAL A 119 -23.95 7.44 -6.17
N PHE A 120 -23.12 7.80 -5.19
CA PHE A 120 -23.38 7.57 -3.78
C PHE A 120 -24.00 8.80 -3.11
N PRO A 121 -24.75 8.61 -2.00
CA PRO A 121 -25.25 9.73 -1.20
C PRO A 121 -24.12 10.64 -0.70
N GLN A 122 -24.46 11.93 -0.49
CA GLN A 122 -23.58 12.90 0.14
C GLN A 122 -23.07 12.37 1.49
N GLY A 123 -21.77 12.48 1.74
CA GLY A 123 -21.17 12.08 3.01
C GLY A 123 -21.39 13.11 4.12
N SER A 124 -21.07 12.72 5.36
CA SER A 124 -20.96 13.66 6.46
C SER A 124 -19.63 14.40 6.38
N GLU A 125 -19.65 15.74 6.43
CA GLU A 125 -18.44 16.55 6.50
C GLU A 125 -17.60 16.21 7.73
N LEU A 126 -16.28 16.14 7.54
CA LEU A 126 -15.32 15.99 8.61
C LEU A 126 -14.36 17.18 8.62
N ALA A 127 -13.82 17.51 9.78
CA ALA A 127 -12.73 18.47 9.89
C ALA A 127 -11.53 18.00 9.05
N VAL A 128 -10.92 18.95 8.34
CA VAL A 128 -9.66 18.71 7.63
C VAL A 128 -8.56 18.52 8.68
N GLU A 129 -7.88 17.38 8.62
CA GLU A 129 -6.74 17.11 9.49
C GLU A 129 -5.58 18.03 9.07
N GLU A 130 -5.01 18.77 10.02
CA GLU A 130 -3.74 19.45 9.80
C GLU A 130 -2.64 18.39 9.69
N ARG A 131 -1.82 18.46 8.64
CA ARG A 131 -0.65 17.59 8.54
C ARG A 131 0.34 18.00 9.64
N SER A 132 0.38 17.27 10.75
CA SER A 132 1.51 17.33 11.68
C SER A 132 2.71 16.68 11.01
N GLY A 133 3.45 17.44 10.21
CA GLY A 133 4.75 16.99 9.74
C GLY A 133 5.72 17.02 10.92
N SER A 134 6.04 15.87 11.52
CA SER A 134 7.31 15.78 12.23
C SER A 134 8.40 15.82 11.16
N LEU A 135 9.19 16.89 11.18
CA LEU A 135 10.54 16.86 10.62
C LEU A 135 11.38 16.02 11.59
N ASP A 136 11.09 14.73 11.70
CA ASP A 136 12.08 13.82 12.28
C ASP A 136 13.34 14.03 11.45
N GLU A 137 14.46 14.32 12.13
CA GLU A 137 15.76 14.40 11.51
C GLU A 137 15.93 13.15 10.65
N ARG A 138 15.93 13.36 9.33
CA ARG A 138 15.98 12.28 8.34
C ARG A 138 17.37 11.67 8.44
N LYS A 139 17.54 10.73 9.37
CA LYS A 139 18.77 9.96 9.52
C LYS A 139 19.06 9.27 8.19
N GLU A 140 20.32 9.28 7.79
CA GLU A 140 20.77 8.45 6.69
C GLU A 140 20.54 6.98 7.06
N LEU A 141 20.34 6.14 6.05
CA LEU A 141 20.25 4.70 6.30
C LEU A 141 21.67 4.17 6.54
N GLU A 142 21.85 3.38 7.58
CA GLU A 142 23.12 2.70 7.82
C GLU A 142 23.41 1.72 6.67
N ALA A 143 24.67 1.66 6.22
CA ALA A 143 25.05 0.87 5.06
C ALA A 143 24.89 -0.65 5.26
N ASP A 144 24.88 -1.08 6.52
CA ASP A 144 24.71 -2.45 6.98
C ASP A 144 23.33 -2.70 7.62
N ASP A 145 22.33 -1.84 7.34
CA ASP A 145 20.97 -2.03 7.83
C ASP A 145 20.44 -3.42 7.43
N THR A 146 20.00 -4.19 8.43
CA THR A 146 19.49 -5.56 8.26
C THR A 146 18.34 -5.63 7.25
N GLY A 147 17.55 -4.56 7.11
CA GLY A 147 16.47 -4.45 6.14
C GLY A 147 16.94 -4.55 4.69
N LEU A 148 18.22 -4.33 4.39
CA LEU A 148 18.77 -4.40 3.02
C LEU A 148 18.98 -5.83 2.52
N GLU A 149 19.19 -6.80 3.41
CA GLU A 149 19.79 -8.11 3.07
C GLU A 149 19.18 -8.83 1.86
N PRO A 150 17.88 -9.19 1.85
CA PRO A 150 17.31 -9.93 0.72
C PRO A 150 17.21 -9.07 -0.55
N PHE A 151 17.06 -7.75 -0.40
CA PHE A 151 16.95 -6.85 -1.55
C PHE A 151 18.31 -6.67 -2.24
N ALA A 152 19.37 -6.43 -1.46
CA ALA A 152 20.73 -6.33 -1.97
C ALA A 152 21.19 -7.67 -2.59
N ALA A 153 20.81 -8.79 -1.98
CA ALA A 153 21.08 -10.12 -2.53
C ALA A 153 20.43 -10.31 -3.91
N ALA A 154 19.14 -10.00 -4.03
CA ALA A 154 18.42 -10.09 -5.31
C ALA A 154 18.90 -9.09 -6.35
N GLU A 155 19.22 -7.86 -5.96
CA GLU A 155 19.71 -6.81 -6.86
C GLU A 155 21.02 -7.21 -7.53
N ARG A 156 21.98 -7.77 -6.77
CA ARG A 156 23.29 -8.20 -7.32
C ARG A 156 23.17 -9.19 -8.48
N ILE A 157 22.15 -10.04 -8.46
CA ILE A 157 21.92 -11.08 -9.46
C ILE A 157 20.90 -10.63 -10.53
N GLY A 158 20.15 -9.56 -10.27
CA GLY A 158 18.98 -9.20 -11.08
C GLY A 158 17.86 -10.24 -10.94
N GLY A 159 17.73 -10.83 -9.76
CA GLY A 159 16.80 -11.93 -9.49
C GLY A 159 15.34 -11.51 -9.62
N ARG A 160 14.51 -12.41 -10.14
CA ARG A 160 13.04 -12.26 -10.07
C ARG A 160 12.58 -12.59 -8.66
N VAL A 161 11.84 -11.68 -8.05
CA VAL A 161 11.33 -11.80 -6.69
C VAL A 161 9.84 -11.53 -6.62
N ARG A 162 9.24 -11.97 -5.52
CA ARG A 162 7.92 -11.61 -5.06
C ARG A 162 8.04 -10.95 -3.69
N ILE A 163 7.52 -9.73 -3.58
CA ILE A 163 7.45 -8.96 -2.33
C ILE A 163 6.00 -8.95 -1.88
N GLU A 164 5.73 -9.48 -0.69
CA GLU A 164 4.39 -9.56 -0.11
C GLU A 164 4.32 -8.76 1.18
N PHE A 165 3.17 -8.13 1.39
CA PHE A 165 2.85 -7.41 2.61
C PHE A 165 1.51 -7.91 3.15
N ARG A 166 1.50 -8.37 4.41
CA ARG A 166 0.33 -8.94 5.07
C ARG A 166 0.07 -8.28 6.43
N ARG A 167 -1.19 -7.95 6.66
CA ARG A 167 -1.78 -7.59 7.94
C ARG A 167 -3.05 -8.43 8.14
N PRO A 168 -3.66 -8.48 9.34
CA PRO A 168 -4.85 -9.30 9.58
C PRO A 168 -5.97 -9.11 8.54
N SER A 169 -6.24 -7.87 8.13
CA SER A 169 -7.34 -7.52 7.22
C SER A 169 -6.89 -6.96 5.87
N PHE A 170 -5.62 -7.15 5.52
CA PHE A 170 -5.03 -6.65 4.27
C PHE A 170 -3.90 -7.55 3.77
N TRP A 171 -3.85 -7.77 2.47
CA TRP A 171 -2.71 -8.41 1.83
C TRP A 171 -2.46 -7.78 0.47
N GLN A 172 -1.20 -7.65 0.08
CA GLN A 172 -0.81 -7.15 -1.23
C GLN A 172 0.52 -7.74 -1.66
N ALA A 173 0.70 -7.90 -2.95
CA ALA A 173 1.96 -8.40 -3.49
C ALA A 173 2.38 -7.69 -4.77
N TRP A 174 3.69 -7.67 -4.98
CA TRP A 174 4.35 -7.35 -6.23
C TRP A 174 5.26 -8.51 -6.64
N GLU A 175 5.41 -8.73 -7.96
CA GLU A 175 6.37 -9.67 -8.51
C GLU A 175 7.07 -9.05 -9.71
N GLY A 176 8.37 -9.23 -9.80
CA GLY A 176 9.17 -8.77 -10.93
C GLY A 176 10.67 -8.91 -10.70
N ASP A 177 11.44 -8.46 -11.68
CA ASP A 177 12.90 -8.43 -11.57
C ASP A 177 13.32 -7.32 -10.59
N MET A 178 14.20 -7.64 -9.65
CA MET A 178 14.65 -6.71 -8.62
C MET A 178 15.28 -5.46 -9.26
N PRO A 179 14.73 -4.25 -9.07
CA PRO A 179 15.38 -3.03 -9.53
C PRO A 179 16.55 -2.66 -8.61
N ALA A 180 17.25 -1.60 -8.97
CA ALA A 180 18.24 -1.02 -8.08
C ALA A 180 17.61 -0.57 -6.75
N VAL A 181 18.21 -0.96 -5.63
CA VAL A 181 17.76 -0.60 -4.28
C VAL A 181 18.30 0.78 -3.94
N LYS A 182 17.43 1.69 -3.49
CA LYS A 182 17.80 3.09 -3.21
C LYS A 182 17.71 3.39 -1.72
N PRO A 183 18.83 3.40 -0.98
CA PRO A 183 18.84 3.87 0.40
C PRO A 183 18.76 5.40 0.41
N VAL A 184 17.58 5.95 0.74
CA VAL A 184 17.33 7.40 0.68
C VAL A 184 16.45 7.81 1.85
N MET A 185 16.83 8.91 2.53
CA MET A 185 16.09 9.50 3.66
C MET A 185 15.78 8.53 4.81
N GLY A 186 16.68 7.57 5.08
CA GLY A 186 16.52 6.58 6.15
C GLY A 186 15.59 5.42 5.80
N TYR A 187 15.34 5.19 4.51
CA TYR A 187 14.55 4.05 4.03
C TYR A 187 15.33 3.22 3.02
N VAL A 188 15.14 1.90 3.08
CA VAL A 188 15.36 0.99 1.97
C VAL A 188 14.20 1.16 0.99
N ASN A 189 14.49 1.59 -0.24
CA ASN A 189 13.46 1.81 -1.26
C ASN A 189 13.62 0.86 -2.45
N VAL A 190 12.53 0.19 -2.80
CA VAL A 190 12.39 -0.56 -4.07
C VAL A 190 11.34 0.17 -4.90
N MET A 191 11.70 0.68 -6.06
CA MET A 191 10.81 1.53 -6.86
C MET A 191 10.73 1.08 -8.33
N ARG A 192 9.51 0.87 -8.79
CA ARG A 192 9.09 0.62 -10.17
C ARG A 192 7.90 1.53 -10.49
N PRO A 193 7.56 1.74 -11.78
CA PRO A 193 6.40 2.55 -12.16
C PRO A 193 5.07 2.11 -11.53
N ASP A 194 4.95 0.82 -11.20
CA ASP A 194 3.77 0.18 -10.64
C ASP A 194 3.91 -0.24 -9.17
N PHE A 195 5.09 -0.09 -8.57
CA PHE A 195 5.36 -0.60 -7.22
C PHE A 195 6.35 0.27 -6.47
N HIS A 196 6.01 0.64 -5.24
CA HIS A 196 6.95 1.18 -4.27
C HIS A 196 6.93 0.37 -2.98
N LEU A 197 8.12 0.08 -2.46
CA LEU A 197 8.35 -0.28 -1.07
C LEU A 197 9.16 0.83 -0.42
N HIS A 198 8.70 1.29 0.74
CA HIS A 198 9.48 2.09 1.66
C HIS A 198 9.64 1.29 2.95
N LEU A 199 10.87 0.88 3.28
CA LEU A 199 11.15 0.16 4.51
C LEU A 199 12.08 1.01 5.38
N LYS A 200 11.57 1.48 6.52
CA LYS A 200 12.28 2.35 7.45
C LYS A 200 13.50 1.64 8.01
N GLY A 201 14.65 2.32 8.05
CA GLY A 201 15.86 1.81 8.67
C GLY A 201 15.64 1.40 10.12
N GLY A 202 16.27 0.29 10.52
CA GLY A 202 16.13 -0.31 11.84
C GLY A 202 14.77 -0.94 12.15
N SER A 203 13.82 -0.95 11.22
CA SER A 203 12.52 -1.60 11.44
C SER A 203 12.58 -3.13 11.35
N VAL A 204 13.56 -3.67 10.62
CA VAL A 204 13.85 -5.10 10.56
C VAL A 204 15.03 -5.40 11.47
N GLY A 205 14.80 -6.25 12.48
CA GLY A 205 15.85 -6.74 13.36
C GLY A 205 16.55 -7.99 12.81
N SER A 206 15.83 -8.83 12.07
CA SER A 206 16.39 -10.02 11.39
C SER A 206 15.46 -10.53 10.30
N TRP A 207 15.98 -11.41 9.45
CA TRP A 207 15.18 -12.18 8.49
C TRP A 207 15.16 -13.65 8.89
N ARG A 208 13.97 -14.24 9.01
CA ARG A 208 13.83 -15.69 9.03
C ARG A 208 13.84 -16.21 7.60
N ARG A 209 14.87 -16.97 7.25
CA ARG A 209 14.99 -17.63 5.94
C ARG A 209 14.41 -19.03 6.01
N GLU A 210 13.51 -19.32 5.07
CA GLU A 210 12.87 -20.62 4.88
C GLU A 210 13.09 -21.05 3.42
N ASP A 211 13.88 -22.11 3.22
CA ASP A 211 14.17 -22.64 1.88
C ASP A 211 13.37 -23.94 1.66
N ALA A 212 12.61 -24.02 0.57
CA ALA A 212 11.81 -25.19 0.23
C ALA A 212 11.67 -25.33 -1.28
N ALA A 213 11.83 -26.56 -1.80
CA ALA A 213 11.61 -26.89 -3.21
C ALA A 213 12.35 -25.98 -4.23
N GLY A 214 13.52 -25.45 -3.87
CA GLY A 214 14.31 -24.54 -4.73
C GLY A 214 13.89 -23.07 -4.66
N GLU A 215 12.97 -22.72 -3.76
CA GLU A 215 12.58 -21.35 -3.43
C GLU A 215 13.16 -20.94 -2.08
N ALA A 216 13.59 -19.67 -1.99
CA ALA A 216 13.97 -19.02 -0.75
C ALA A 216 12.87 -18.04 -0.36
N ARG A 217 12.49 -18.05 0.91
CA ARG A 217 11.54 -17.11 1.52
C ARG A 217 12.19 -16.42 2.71
N PHE A 218 12.18 -15.10 2.70
CA PHE A 218 12.68 -14.24 3.76
C PHE A 218 11.51 -13.55 4.44
N ILE A 219 11.30 -13.81 5.72
CA ILE A 219 10.24 -13.21 6.53
C ILE A 219 10.89 -12.17 7.44
N ALA A 220 10.48 -10.91 7.32
CA ALA A 220 11.04 -9.83 8.13
C ALA A 220 10.53 -9.93 9.57
N LEU A 221 11.46 -9.88 10.52
CA LEU A 221 11.19 -9.87 11.95
C LEU A 221 11.63 -8.53 12.55
N THR A 222 10.87 -8.01 13.52
CA THR A 222 11.29 -6.88 14.36
C THR A 222 12.46 -7.28 15.25
N ILE A 223 13.04 -6.31 15.98
CA ILE A 223 14.09 -6.58 16.97
C ILE A 223 13.63 -7.53 18.09
N ASP A 224 12.33 -7.54 18.39
CA ASP A 224 11.72 -8.42 19.39
C ASP A 224 11.32 -9.79 18.81
N GLY A 225 11.61 -10.03 17.52
CA GLY A 225 11.33 -11.31 16.84
C GLY A 225 9.90 -11.47 16.31
N ALA A 226 9.06 -10.43 16.38
CA ALA A 226 7.71 -10.47 15.82
C ALA A 226 7.74 -10.30 14.29
N GLU A 227 6.87 -10.98 13.55
CA GLU A 227 6.75 -10.77 12.11
C GLU A 227 6.21 -9.38 11.79
N THR A 228 6.87 -8.66 10.88
CA THR A 228 6.41 -7.32 10.45
C THR A 228 5.25 -7.38 9.45
N GLY A 229 5.02 -8.56 8.87
CA GLY A 229 4.11 -8.77 7.75
C GLY A 229 4.76 -8.65 6.37
N LEU A 230 6.04 -8.23 6.29
CA LEU A 230 6.80 -8.16 5.03
C LEU A 230 7.49 -9.49 4.74
N THR A 231 7.36 -9.97 3.50
CA THR A 231 8.04 -11.17 3.01
C THR A 231 8.66 -10.89 1.65
N VAL A 232 9.87 -11.40 1.42
CA VAL A 232 10.53 -11.42 0.11
C VAL A 232 10.77 -12.88 -0.28
N SER A 233 10.44 -13.26 -1.50
CA SER A 233 10.57 -14.66 -1.95
C SER A 233 10.95 -14.76 -3.42
N GLY A 234 11.44 -15.91 -3.83
CA GLY A 234 11.83 -16.21 -5.21
C GLY A 234 12.64 -17.51 -5.28
N ALA A 235 13.11 -17.88 -6.47
CA ALA A 235 14.04 -19.00 -6.59
C ALA A 235 15.30 -18.74 -5.73
N VAL A 236 15.90 -19.78 -5.15
CA VAL A 236 17.16 -19.64 -4.38
C VAL A 236 18.23 -18.94 -5.24
N ALA A 237 18.30 -19.29 -6.53
CA ALA A 237 19.20 -18.67 -7.50
C ALA A 237 18.95 -17.16 -7.72
N SER A 238 17.78 -16.63 -7.37
CA SER A 238 17.50 -15.20 -7.41
C SER A 238 18.25 -14.42 -6.32
N PHE A 239 18.78 -15.08 -5.28
CA PHE A 239 19.41 -14.42 -4.13
C PHE A 239 20.91 -14.73 -3.96
N GLY A 240 21.45 -15.67 -4.74
CA GLY A 240 22.84 -16.13 -4.66
C GLY A 240 23.02 -17.37 -3.81
#